data_AF-A0A9P0EKU7-F1
#
_entry.id   AF-A0A9P0EKU7-F1
#
_cell.length_a   1.000
_cell.length_b   1.000
_cell.length_c   1.000
_cell.angle_alpha   90.00
_cell.angle_beta   90.00
_cell.angle_gamma   90.00
#
_symmetry.space_group_name_H-M   'P 1'
#
loop_
_entity.id
_entity.type
_entity.pdbx_description
1 polymer ?
#
loop_
_entity_poly.entity_id
_entity_poly.type
_entity_poly.pdbx_seq_one_letter_code
_entity_poly.pdbx_strand_id
1 'polypeptide(L)'
;MVMKEIEEYTPDCGLDYLQKALIKKCDADDGIEDGIMLDPPKGQFEPFSVVGTRFSCSDTGTDIKVSSGAATIFEAYYEVPGLGHCYGGNGGQRTGIFEALRAWVETDKVPESLVIDVPRQTATEKRVICPYPP
;
A
#
# COMPACT_ATOMS: atom_id res chain seq x y z
N MET A 1 14.57 -4.51 5.76
CA MET A 1 13.31 -4.97 5.12
C MET A 1 12.36 -5.20 6.25
N VAL A 2 11.23 -4.48 6.28
CA VAL A 2 10.33 -4.37 7.43
C VAL A 2 10.08 -5.71 8.12
N MET A 3 9.71 -6.75 7.37
CA MET A 3 9.48 -8.11 7.90
C MET A 3 10.66 -8.72 8.68
N LYS A 4 11.91 -8.40 8.30
CA LYS A 4 13.13 -8.86 9.00
C LYS A 4 13.40 -8.08 10.29
N GLU A 5 12.98 -6.82 10.35
CA GLU A 5 13.17 -5.95 11.52
C GLU A 5 12.12 -6.22 12.60
N ILE A 6 10.89 -6.55 12.19
CA ILE A 6 9.80 -6.86 13.13
C ILE A 6 9.74 -8.35 13.52
N GLU A 7 10.64 -9.19 12.99
CA GLU A 7 10.65 -10.66 13.15
C GLU A 7 9.28 -11.33 12.96
N GLU A 8 8.45 -10.76 12.08
CA GLU A 8 7.06 -11.14 11.91
C GLU A 8 6.72 -11.36 10.44
N TYR A 9 6.06 -12.49 10.16
CA TYR A 9 5.50 -12.81 8.85
C TYR A 9 4.01 -12.46 8.84
N THR A 10 3.60 -11.60 7.91
CA THR A 10 2.19 -11.28 7.69
C THR A 10 1.66 -12.13 6.54
N PRO A 11 0.63 -12.98 6.75
CA PRO A 11 -0.04 -13.68 5.67
C PRO A 11 -0.69 -12.70 4.67
N ASP A 12 -0.83 -13.11 3.40
CA ASP A 12 -1.42 -12.28 2.35
C ASP A 12 -2.85 -11.86 2.71
N CYS A 13 -3.64 -12.75 3.31
CA CYS A 13 -4.98 -12.48 3.83
C CYS A 13 -5.02 -11.33 4.86
N GLY A 14 -3.91 -11.08 5.58
CA GLY A 14 -3.79 -9.99 6.55
C GLY A 14 -3.61 -8.63 5.91
N LEU A 15 -2.83 -8.57 4.83
CA LEU A 15 -2.70 -7.36 4.01
C LEU A 15 -3.98 -7.10 3.22
N ASP A 16 -4.62 -8.14 2.69
CA ASP A 16 -5.94 -8.04 2.03
C ASP A 16 -7.02 -7.54 2.99
N TYR A 17 -7.02 -7.99 4.25
CA TYR A 17 -7.92 -7.45 5.27
C TYR A 17 -7.71 -5.95 5.49
N LEU A 18 -6.46 -5.50 5.62
CA LEU A 18 -6.13 -4.08 5.82
C LEU A 18 -6.54 -3.24 4.60
N GLN A 19 -6.31 -3.75 3.38
CA GLN A 19 -6.75 -3.09 2.15
C GLN A 19 -8.28 -2.96 2.11
N LYS A 20 -9.02 -4.02 2.46
CA LYS A 20 -10.48 -3.98 2.53
C LYS A 20 -11.00 -3.07 3.63
N ALA A 21 -10.34 -3.03 4.79
CA ALA A 21 -10.70 -2.14 5.89
C ALA A 21 -10.55 -0.67 5.47
N LEU A 22 -9.51 -0.36 4.70
CA LEU A 22 -9.29 0.95 4.11
C LEU A 22 -10.32 1.28 3.03
N ILE A 23 -10.53 0.41 2.04
CA ILE A 23 -11.58 0.60 1.02
C ILE A 23 -12.91 0.85 1.70
N LYS A 24 -13.33 0.00 2.65
CA LYS A 24 -14.59 0.20 3.40
C LYS A 24 -14.66 1.54 4.13
N LYS A 25 -13.52 2.09 4.56
CA LYS A 25 -13.46 3.36 5.28
C LYS A 25 -13.58 4.56 4.34
N CYS A 26 -13.16 4.41 3.08
CA CYS A 26 -12.81 5.52 2.20
C CYS A 26 -13.54 5.53 0.86
N ASP A 27 -14.03 4.39 0.37
CA ASP A 27 -14.78 4.23 -0.88
C ASP A 27 -16.03 5.12 -0.94
N ALA A 28 -16.75 5.25 0.18
CA ALA A 28 -17.92 6.14 0.24
C ALA A 28 -17.58 7.64 0.13
N ASP A 29 -16.31 8.05 0.29
CA ASP A 29 -15.92 9.46 0.35
C ASP A 29 -15.82 10.13 -1.03
N ASP A 30 -15.73 9.37 -2.13
CA ASP A 30 -15.72 9.91 -3.50
C ASP A 30 -17.12 9.96 -4.15
N GLY A 31 -18.13 9.41 -3.46
CA GLY A 31 -19.53 9.42 -3.88
C GLY A 31 -19.98 8.19 -4.69
N ILE A 32 -19.12 7.18 -4.85
CA ILE A 32 -19.44 5.92 -5.52
C ILE A 32 -18.91 4.74 -4.68
N GLU A 33 -19.80 3.94 -4.07
CA GLU A 33 -19.41 2.73 -3.32
C GLU A 33 -19.26 1.52 -4.27
N ASP A 34 -18.14 1.42 -4.99
CA ASP A 34 -17.86 0.32 -5.91
C ASP A 34 -16.58 -0.48 -5.58
N GLY A 35 -15.92 -0.14 -4.47
CA GLY A 35 -14.68 -0.74 -4.01
C GLY A 35 -13.42 -0.15 -4.65
N ILE A 36 -13.53 0.97 -5.38
CA ILE A 36 -12.44 1.68 -6.04
C ILE A 36 -12.33 3.08 -5.43
N MET A 37 -11.17 3.40 -4.85
CA MET A 37 -10.87 4.77 -4.44
C MET A 37 -10.41 5.59 -5.65
N LEU A 38 -11.26 6.50 -6.13
CA LEU A 38 -10.91 7.41 -7.23
C LEU A 38 -10.08 8.61 -6.76
N ASP A 39 -10.35 9.09 -5.54
CA ASP A 39 -9.61 10.18 -4.90
C ASP A 39 -8.99 9.69 -3.57
N PRO A 40 -7.80 10.21 -3.18
CA PRO A 40 -7.24 9.92 -1.86
C PRO A 40 -8.25 10.36 -0.79
N PRO A 41 -8.56 9.49 0.19
CA PRO A 41 -9.56 9.81 1.19
C PRO A 41 -9.18 11.06 1.98
N LYS A 42 -10.19 11.89 2.28
CA LYS A 42 -10.02 13.08 3.12
C LYS A 42 -9.82 12.73 4.60
N GLY A 43 -9.98 11.46 4.96
CA GLY A 43 -9.71 10.91 6.29
C GLY A 43 -8.62 9.84 6.26
N GLN A 44 -7.70 9.92 7.21
CA GLN A 44 -6.61 8.96 7.35
C GLN A 44 -7.17 7.64 7.91
N PHE A 45 -7.04 6.56 7.15
CA PHE A 45 -7.16 5.23 7.73
C PHE A 45 -5.93 5.00 8.62
N GLU A 46 -6.14 4.61 9.86
CA GLU A 46 -5.05 4.31 10.80
C GLU A 46 -4.88 2.80 10.87
N PRO A 47 -3.85 2.18 10.25
CA PRO A 47 -3.72 0.71 10.20
C PRO A 47 -3.65 0.07 11.58
N PHE A 48 -3.07 0.78 12.55
CA PHE A 48 -3.01 0.33 13.95
C PHE A 48 -4.37 0.28 14.65
N SER A 49 -5.37 1.01 14.16
CA SER A 49 -6.72 1.04 14.76
C SER A 49 -7.46 -0.29 14.66
N VAL A 50 -7.07 -1.15 13.72
CA VAL A 50 -7.70 -2.46 13.50
C VAL A 50 -6.88 -3.63 14.04
N VAL A 51 -5.72 -3.37 14.65
CA VAL A 51 -4.89 -4.40 15.29
C VAL A 51 -5.67 -5.13 16.38
N GLY A 52 -5.55 -6.46 16.41
CA GLY A 52 -6.29 -7.33 17.33
C GLY A 52 -7.67 -7.75 16.84
N THR A 53 -8.19 -7.14 15.77
CA THR A 53 -9.46 -7.53 15.15
C THR A 53 -9.35 -8.93 14.56
N ARG A 54 -10.36 -9.78 14.84
CA ARG A 54 -10.44 -11.12 14.29
C ARG A 54 -11.09 -11.12 12.92
N PHE A 55 -10.51 -11.86 11.99
CA PHE A 55 -11.05 -12.08 10.66
C PHE A 55 -10.73 -13.49 10.17
N SER A 56 -11.54 -13.99 9.25
CA SER A 56 -11.30 -15.28 8.62
C SER A 56 -10.23 -15.15 7.55
N CYS A 57 -9.13 -15.88 7.72
CA CYS A 57 -7.99 -15.82 6.81
C CYS A 57 -8.00 -17.02 5.84
N SER A 58 -8.01 -16.74 4.54
CA SER A 58 -7.94 -17.73 3.46
C SER A 58 -6.69 -18.60 3.55
N ASP A 59 -5.56 -18.02 3.93
CA ASP A 59 -4.25 -18.69 3.82
C ASP A 59 -4.05 -19.72 4.93
N THR A 60 -4.65 -19.48 6.10
CA THR A 60 -4.58 -20.39 7.26
C THR A 60 -5.81 -21.28 7.38
N GLY A 61 -6.92 -20.92 6.73
CA GLY A 61 -8.21 -21.58 6.89
C GLY A 61 -8.83 -21.38 8.29
N THR A 62 -8.33 -20.41 9.06
CA THR A 62 -8.76 -20.15 10.44
C THR A 62 -8.92 -18.65 10.70
N ASP A 63 -9.58 -18.31 11.81
CA ASP A 63 -9.70 -16.94 12.25
C ASP A 63 -8.40 -16.49 12.93
N ILE A 64 -7.73 -15.51 12.32
CA ILE A 64 -6.53 -14.88 12.88
C ILE A 64 -6.84 -13.44 13.32
N LYS A 65 -5.89 -12.83 14.02
CA LYS A 65 -5.97 -11.41 14.38
C LYS A 65 -5.07 -10.59 13.48
N VAL A 66 -5.49 -9.37 13.15
CA VAL A 66 -4.59 -8.38 12.56
C VAL A 66 -3.46 -8.10 13.56
N SER A 67 -2.22 -8.20 13.10
CA SER A 67 -1.05 -7.97 13.95
C SER A 67 -0.47 -6.58 13.78
N SER A 68 0.32 -6.14 14.76
CA SER A 68 1.09 -4.90 14.67
C SER A 68 2.08 -4.93 13.50
N GLY A 69 2.68 -6.09 13.20
CA GLY A 69 3.54 -6.24 12.05
C GLY A 69 2.82 -6.04 10.73
N ALA A 70 1.59 -6.56 10.60
CA ALA A 70 0.76 -6.34 9.42
C ALA A 70 0.47 -4.85 9.21
N ALA A 71 0.10 -4.13 10.28
CA ALA A 71 -0.11 -2.68 10.24
C ALA A 71 1.18 -1.93 9.83
N THR A 72 2.33 -2.29 10.39
CA THR A 72 3.64 -1.69 10.07
C THR A 72 4.03 -1.93 8.62
N ILE A 73 3.81 -3.14 8.08
CA ILE A 73 4.08 -3.45 6.68
C ILE A 73 3.16 -2.67 5.76
N PHE A 74 1.89 -2.52 6.15
CA PHE A 74 0.90 -1.79 5.37
C PHE A 74 1.23 -0.31 5.26
N GLU A 75 1.77 0.32 6.32
CA GLU A 75 2.32 1.70 6.26
C GLU A 75 3.51 1.85 5.31
N ALA A 76 4.20 0.76 4.97
CA ALA A 76 5.29 0.75 4.00
C ALA A 76 4.84 0.25 2.61
N TYR A 77 3.54 0.06 2.39
CA TYR A 77 2.97 -0.33 1.10
C TYR A 77 2.85 0.89 0.19
N TYR A 78 3.14 0.76 -1.10
CA TYR A 78 3.01 1.87 -2.07
C TYR A 78 2.18 1.39 -3.25
N GLU A 79 0.94 1.89 -3.32
CA GLU A 79 0.10 1.67 -4.48
C GLU A 79 0.53 2.58 -5.64
N VAL A 80 0.44 2.07 -6.86
CA VAL A 80 0.63 2.88 -8.07
C VAL A 80 -0.64 2.86 -8.89
N PRO A 81 -1.50 3.88 -8.75
CA PRO A 81 -2.77 3.94 -9.45
C PRO A 81 -2.60 3.80 -10.97
N GLY A 82 -3.36 2.89 -11.56
CA GLY A 82 -3.40 2.65 -13.00
C GLY A 82 -2.22 1.85 -13.59
N LEU A 83 -1.28 1.37 -12.77
CA LEU A 83 -0.22 0.47 -13.21
C LEU A 83 -0.78 -0.94 -13.49
N GLY A 84 -0.50 -1.48 -14.67
CA GLY A 84 -0.81 -2.88 -15.02
C GLY A 84 0.05 -3.89 -14.25
N HIS A 85 -0.16 -5.19 -14.46
CA HIS A 85 0.69 -6.21 -13.84
C HIS A 85 2.14 -6.05 -14.30
N CYS A 86 2.99 -5.54 -13.40
CA CYS A 86 4.41 -5.22 -13.58
C CYS A 86 4.72 -4.05 -14.55
N TYR A 87 4.00 -3.92 -15.66
CA TYR A 87 4.21 -2.86 -16.65
C TYR A 87 2.91 -2.49 -17.37
N GLY A 88 2.90 -1.31 -17.99
CA GLY A 88 1.77 -0.82 -18.78
C GLY A 88 0.63 -0.27 -17.92
N GLY A 89 -0.56 -0.16 -18.50
CA GLY A 89 -1.68 0.57 -17.90
C GLY A 89 -1.60 2.08 -18.12
N ASN A 90 -2.58 2.81 -17.59
CA ASN A 90 -2.68 4.27 -17.72
C ASN A 90 -1.93 5.04 -16.61
N GLY A 91 -1.35 4.31 -15.66
CA GLY A 91 -0.60 4.81 -14.52
C GLY A 91 0.90 4.94 -14.76
N GLY A 92 1.63 5.28 -13.69
CA GLY A 92 3.08 5.45 -13.77
C GLY A 92 3.86 4.16 -13.62
N GLN A 93 5.01 4.11 -14.30
CA GLN A 93 5.98 3.02 -14.26
C GLN A 93 6.96 3.23 -13.11
N ARG A 94 7.34 2.11 -12.47
CA ARG A 94 8.15 2.14 -11.25
C ARG A 94 9.64 2.01 -11.58
N THR A 95 10.21 3.08 -12.09
CA THR A 95 11.61 3.12 -12.54
C THR A 95 12.60 3.39 -11.41
N GLY A 96 12.18 4.03 -10.31
CA GLY A 96 13.06 4.46 -9.21
C GLY A 96 13.02 3.63 -7.91
N ILE A 97 12.30 2.50 -7.89
CA ILE A 97 12.09 1.72 -6.66
C ILE A 97 13.39 1.08 -6.16
N PHE A 98 14.23 0.59 -7.07
CA PHE A 98 15.46 -0.08 -6.67
C PHE A 98 16.46 0.90 -6.07
N GLU A 99 16.55 2.11 -6.63
CA GLU A 99 17.35 3.20 -6.08
C GLU A 99 16.86 3.60 -4.70
N ALA A 100 15.54 3.73 -4.50
CA ALA A 100 14.96 4.04 -3.20
C ALA A 100 15.23 2.93 -2.17
N LEU A 101 15.10 1.66 -2.58
CA LEU A 101 15.42 0.52 -1.71
C LEU A 101 16.91 0.50 -1.32
N ARG A 102 17.81 0.76 -2.27
CA ARG A 102 19.24 0.86 -2.00
C ARG A 102 19.51 1.99 -1.00
N ALA A 103 18.98 3.18 -1.25
CA ALA A 103 19.18 4.34 -0.38
C ALA A 103 18.66 4.06 1.04
N TRP A 104 17.52 3.39 1.17
CA TRP A 104 17.00 2.97 2.46
C TRP A 104 17.98 2.04 3.18
N VAL A 105 18.45 0.97 2.53
CA VAL A 105 19.39 0.03 3.14
C VAL A 105 20.70 0.70 3.53
N GLU A 106 21.20 1.64 2.73
CA GLU A 106 22.49 2.31 2.96
C GLU A 106 22.42 3.43 4.01
N THR A 107 21.25 4.06 4.19
CA THR A 107 21.10 5.24 5.05
C THR A 107 20.20 5.05 6.26
N ASP A 108 19.57 3.88 6.37
CA ASP A 108 18.56 3.54 7.38
C ASP A 108 17.38 4.52 7.42
N LYS A 109 17.06 5.15 6.27
CA LYS A 109 15.95 6.09 6.11
C LYS A 109 14.90 5.54 5.17
N VAL A 110 13.71 5.29 5.71
CA VAL A 110 12.54 4.94 4.91
C VAL A 110 12.21 6.13 4.00
N PRO A 111 11.99 5.92 2.68
CA PRO A 111 11.54 7.00 1.81
C PRO A 111 10.15 7.46 2.27
N GLU A 112 9.95 8.77 2.47
CA GLU A 112 8.60 9.32 2.74
C GLU A 112 7.71 9.28 1.50
N SER A 113 8.31 9.11 0.32
CA SER A 113 7.61 8.97 -0.95
C SER A 113 8.52 8.38 -2.02
N LEU A 114 7.92 7.84 -3.08
CA LEU A 114 8.64 7.31 -4.24
C LEU A 114 8.27 8.08 -5.50
N VAL A 115 9.19 8.13 -6.46
CA VAL A 115 8.94 8.75 -7.77
C VAL A 115 8.63 7.67 -8.80
N ILE A 116 7.54 7.86 -9.54
CA ILE A 116 7.14 7.05 -10.69
C ILE A 116 7.14 7.90 -11.97
N ASP A 117 7.31 7.24 -13.11
CA ASP A 117 7.31 7.86 -14.43
C ASP A 117 5.99 7.56 -15.16
N VAL A 118 5.14 8.56 -15.36
CA VAL A 118 3.86 8.43 -16.07
C VAL A 118 4.05 8.70 -17.57
N PRO A 119 3.93 7.69 -18.44
CA PRO A 119 4.02 7.90 -19.88
C PRO A 119 2.80 8.70 -20.39
N ARG A 120 3.04 9.78 -21.14
CA ARG A 120 2.04 10.55 -21.89
C ARG A 120 2.35 10.49 -23.39
N GLN A 121 1.41 10.95 -24.22
CA GLN A 121 1.55 10.93 -25.68
C GLN A 121 2.80 11.67 -26.20
N THR A 122 3.25 12.70 -25.48
CA THR A 122 4.34 13.59 -25.93
C THR A 122 5.52 13.68 -24.97
N ALA A 123 5.41 13.14 -23.75
CA ALA A 123 6.44 13.25 -22.72
C ALA A 123 6.23 12.22 -21.60
N THR A 124 7.23 12.05 -20.73
CA THR A 124 7.10 11.32 -19.46
C THR A 124 6.98 12.33 -18.31
N GLU A 125 5.93 12.21 -17.51
CA GLU A 125 5.66 13.06 -16.35
C GLU A 125 6.11 12.33 -15.08
N LYS A 126 6.91 12.96 -14.21
CA LYS A 126 7.26 12.39 -12.91
C LYS A 126 6.14 12.64 -11.90
N ARG A 127 5.71 11.60 -11.20
CA ARG A 127 4.75 11.70 -10.08
C ARG A 127 5.33 11.12 -8.81
N VAL A 128 4.88 11.65 -7.68
CA VAL A 128 5.23 11.15 -6.35
C VAL A 128 4.09 10.24 -5.88
N ILE A 129 4.43 9.08 -5.34
CA ILE A 129 3.51 8.18 -4.63
C ILE A 129 3.88 8.15 -3.15
N CYS A 130 2.87 8.20 -2.30
CA CYS A 130 3.02 8.11 -0.86
C CYS A 130 2.96 6.65 -0.41
N PRO A 131 3.54 6.33 0.76
CA PRO A 131 3.17 5.13 1.47
C PRO A 131 1.67 5.17 1.74
N TYR A 132 1.08 4.00 1.76
CA TYR A 132 -0.33 3.80 1.96
C TYR A 132 -0.60 3.61 3.46
N PRO A 133 -1.74 4.08 3.98
CA PRO A 133 -2.67 5.02 3.38
C PRO A 133 -2.05 6.43 3.18
N PRO A 134 -2.41 7.14 2.10
CA PRO A 134 -1.94 8.50 1.85
C PRO A 134 -2.51 9.54 2.84
#